data_AF-A0A358D9U4-F1
#
_entry.id   AF-A0A358D9U4-F1
#
_cell.length_a   1.000
_cell.length_b   1.000
_cell.length_c   1.000
_cell.angle_alpha   90.00
_cell.angle_beta   90.00
_cell.angle_gamma   90.00
#
_symmetry.space_group_name_H-M   'P 1'
#
loop_
_entity.id
_entity.type
_entity.pdbx_description
1 polymer ?
#
loop_
_entity_poly.entity_id
_entity_poly.type
_entity_poly.pdbx_seq_one_letter_code
_entity_poly.pdbx_strand_id
1 'polypeptide(L)'
;MFVVLAVIGAFVIRLVDIQVVNAKEHIEQSLELGLSSSQETYGTRGAIVDENGATLAGSIVLYDAQLDPKLVGPIDREIDGEDVKVPWETISAEIGAVTGQSAEEIQAIVAAALAENPDSRYAMLTRGLTTAQYRELADMKIPYLAM
;
A
#
# COMPACT_ATOMS: atom_id res chain seq x y z
N MET A 1 -47.81 -1.73 -15.39
CA MET A 1 -46.92 -1.34 -16.50
C MET A 1 -46.40 0.10 -16.35
N PHE A 2 -47.26 1.10 -16.14
CA PHE A 2 -46.87 2.52 -16.02
C PHE A 2 -45.89 2.82 -14.88
N VAL A 3 -46.06 2.19 -13.72
CA VAL A 3 -45.19 2.39 -12.55
C VAL A 3 -43.76 1.94 -12.82
N VAL A 4 -43.59 0.79 -13.47
CA VAL A 4 -42.27 0.25 -13.84
C VAL A 4 -41.57 1.18 -14.84
N LEU A 5 -42.31 1.70 -15.82
CA LEU A 5 -41.78 2.62 -16.82
C LEU A 5 -41.37 3.96 -16.20
N ALA A 6 -42.12 4.46 -15.23
CA ALA A 6 -41.77 5.67 -14.47
C ALA A 6 -40.50 5.47 -13.64
N VAL A 7 -40.33 4.32 -12.98
CA VAL A 7 -39.13 3.99 -12.22
C VAL A 7 -37.91 3.89 -13.14
N ILE A 8 -38.03 3.20 -14.27
CA ILE A 8 -36.95 3.10 -15.26
C ILE A 8 -36.59 4.49 -15.80
N GLY A 9 -37.57 5.32 -16.13
CA GLY A 9 -37.35 6.69 -16.57
C GLY A 9 -36.61 7.54 -15.54
N ALA A 10 -36.96 7.41 -14.25
CA ALA A 10 -36.26 8.09 -13.16
C ALA A 10 -34.79 7.64 -13.03
N PHE A 11 -34.52 6.34 -13.20
CA PHE A 11 -33.14 5.83 -13.22
C PHE A 11 -32.35 6.36 -14.42
N VAL A 12 -32.95 6.44 -15.61
CA VAL A 12 -32.28 6.99 -16.81
C VAL A 12 -31.97 8.47 -16.65
N ILE A 13 -32.91 9.27 -16.13
CA ILE A 13 -32.71 10.70 -15.88
C ILE A 13 -31.57 10.89 -14.86
N ARG A 14 -31.59 10.13 -13.76
CA ARG A 14 -30.53 10.18 -12.74
C ARG A 14 -29.17 9.79 -13.31
N LEU A 15 -29.13 8.80 -14.20
CA LEU A 15 -27.90 8.34 -14.82
C LEU A 15 -27.31 9.39 -15.78
N VAL A 16 -28.14 10.07 -16.57
CA VAL A 16 -27.71 11.20 -17.42
C VAL A 16 -27.23 12.39 -16.59
N ASP A 17 -27.92 12.72 -15.49
CA ASP A 17 -27.51 13.80 -14.58
C ASP A 17 -26.11 13.55 -13.99
N ILE A 18 -25.88 12.35 -13.46
CA ILE A 18 -24.60 11.92 -12.89
C ILE A 18 -23.48 11.88 -13.94
N GLN A 19 -23.76 11.37 -15.15
CA GLN A 19 -22.73 11.09 -16.16
C GLN A 19 -22.48 12.22 -17.17
N VAL A 20 -23.41 13.15 -17.36
CA VAL A 20 -23.29 14.24 -18.36
C VAL A 20 -23.13 15.60 -17.70
N VAL A 21 -23.77 15.82 -16.54
CA VAL A 21 -23.75 17.13 -15.86
C VAL A 21 -22.71 17.14 -14.73
N ASN A 22 -22.73 16.13 -13.86
CA ASN A 22 -21.88 16.07 -12.66
C ASN A 22 -20.69 15.10 -12.76
N ALA A 23 -20.32 14.69 -13.99
CA ALA A 23 -19.22 13.74 -14.18
C ALA A 23 -17.90 14.24 -13.58
N LYS A 24 -17.63 15.55 -13.63
CA LYS A 24 -16.40 16.14 -13.07
C LYS A 24 -16.32 16.02 -11.55
N GLU A 25 -17.43 16.26 -10.85
CA GLU A 25 -17.48 16.18 -9.38
C GLU A 25 -17.33 14.73 -8.90
N HIS A 26 -17.93 13.77 -9.60
CA HIS A 26 -17.72 12.35 -9.30
C HIS A 26 -16.33 11.83 -9.68
N ILE A 27 -15.69 12.39 -10.71
CA ILE A 27 -14.28 12.10 -11.04
C ILE A 27 -13.35 12.66 -9.98
N GLU A 28 -13.57 13.90 -9.54
CA GLU A 28 -12.78 14.55 -8.47
C GLU A 28 -12.91 13.79 -7.15
N GLN A 29 -14.14 13.40 -6.79
CA GLN A 29 -14.40 12.54 -5.63
C GLN A 29 -13.76 11.14 -5.76
N SER A 30 -13.73 10.56 -6.97
CA SER A 30 -13.06 9.27 -7.21
C SER A 30 -11.53 9.38 -7.17
N LEU A 31 -10.98 10.52 -7.60
CA LEU A 31 -9.56 10.84 -7.46
C LEU A 31 -9.22 10.98 -5.97
N GLU A 32 -9.97 11.77 -5.22
CA GLU A 32 -9.76 12.01 -3.79
C GLU A 32 -9.89 10.73 -2.95
N LEU A 33 -10.85 9.84 -3.27
CA LEU A 33 -11.13 8.64 -2.49
C LEU A 33 -10.32 7.40 -2.89
N GLY A 34 -9.76 7.32 -4.11
CA GLY A 34 -9.19 6.06 -4.60
C GLY A 34 -8.00 6.13 -5.57
N LEU A 35 -7.72 7.29 -6.19
CA LEU A 35 -6.66 7.40 -7.21
C LEU A 35 -5.61 8.47 -6.89
N SER A 36 -5.76 9.20 -5.80
CA SER A 36 -4.83 10.24 -5.34
C SER A 36 -3.70 9.69 -4.47
N SER A 37 -3.31 8.43 -4.65
CA SER A 37 -2.05 7.92 -4.11
C SER A 37 -0.99 8.03 -5.21
N SER A 38 -0.19 9.09 -5.13
CA SER A 38 1.00 9.25 -5.96
C SER A 38 2.19 8.70 -5.18
N GLN A 39 2.92 7.75 -5.77
CA GLN A 39 4.20 7.27 -5.26
C GLN A 39 5.33 7.92 -6.07
N GLU A 40 6.33 8.49 -5.39
CA GLU A 40 7.50 9.02 -6.07
C GLU A 40 8.32 7.86 -6.63
N THR A 41 8.58 7.88 -7.95
CA THR A 41 9.44 6.86 -8.57
C THR A 41 10.86 7.40 -8.68
N TYR A 42 11.80 6.80 -7.96
CA TYR A 42 13.21 7.20 -8.00
C TYR A 42 13.91 6.66 -9.25
N GLY A 43 14.55 7.54 -10.00
CA GLY A 43 15.45 7.17 -11.10
C GLY A 43 16.78 6.61 -10.59
N THR A 44 17.37 5.65 -11.30
CA THR A 44 18.69 5.11 -10.96
C THR A 44 19.79 6.14 -11.26
N ARG A 45 20.65 6.43 -10.28
CA ARG A 45 21.82 7.30 -10.49
C ARG A 45 22.84 6.61 -11.40
N GLY A 46 23.38 7.38 -12.34
CA GLY A 46 24.43 6.91 -13.26
C GLY A 46 25.74 6.57 -12.54
N ALA A 47 26.46 5.57 -13.06
CA ALA A 47 27.76 5.18 -12.53
C ALA A 47 28.83 6.25 -12.83
N ILE A 48 29.75 6.44 -11.88
CA ILE A 48 30.96 7.26 -12.09
C ILE A 48 32.07 6.30 -12.51
N VAL A 49 32.66 6.56 -13.68
CA VAL A 49 33.74 5.76 -14.26
C VAL A 49 35.03 6.56 -14.38
N ASP A 50 36.18 5.89 -14.35
CA ASP A 50 37.48 6.49 -14.65
C ASP A 50 37.71 6.68 -16.16
N GLU A 51 38.87 7.22 -16.55
CA GLU A 51 39.24 7.46 -17.95
C GLU A 51 39.31 6.16 -18.79
N ASN A 52 39.47 5.01 -18.14
CA ASN A 52 39.53 3.68 -18.77
C ASN A 52 38.17 2.95 -18.72
N GLY A 53 37.12 3.58 -18.16
CA GLY A 53 35.78 3.00 -18.01
C GLY A 53 35.60 2.12 -16.76
N ALA A 54 36.56 2.06 -15.84
CA ALA A 54 36.42 1.31 -14.59
C ALA A 54 35.46 2.03 -13.62
N THR A 55 34.49 1.32 -13.06
CA THR A 55 33.49 1.89 -12.14
C THR A 55 34.12 2.25 -10.79
N LEU A 56 34.02 3.52 -10.41
CA LEU A 56 34.47 4.05 -9.12
C LEU A 56 33.31 4.15 -8.11
N ALA A 57 32.10 4.41 -8.60
CA ALA A 57 30.88 4.43 -7.80
C ALA A 57 29.69 3.99 -8.65
N GLY A 58 28.94 3.01 -8.14
CA GLY A 58 27.68 2.56 -8.73
C GLY A 58 26.52 2.76 -7.76
N SER A 59 25.31 2.56 -8.27
CA SER A 59 24.10 2.54 -7.44
C SER A 59 23.52 1.15 -7.41
N ILE A 60 23.11 0.72 -6.22
CA ILE A 60 22.30 -0.48 -6.02
C ILE A 60 20.88 -0.05 -5.69
N VAL A 61 19.90 -0.74 -6.24
CA VAL A 61 18.49 -0.48 -5.94
C VAL A 61 18.17 -1.18 -4.63
N LEU A 62 17.80 -0.38 -3.63
CA LEU A 62 17.31 -0.85 -2.35
C LEU A 62 15.92 -0.24 -2.11
N TYR A 63 15.11 -0.93 -1.33
CA TYR A 63 13.75 -0.55 -1.03
C TYR A 63 13.59 -0.21 0.45
N ASP A 64 12.68 0.69 0.75
CA ASP A 64 12.31 1.03 2.11
C ASP A 64 10.92 0.44 2.38
N ALA A 65 10.74 -0.17 3.54
CA ALA A 65 9.44 -0.69 3.95
C ALA A 65 8.81 0.22 5.01
N GLN A 66 7.51 0.42 4.87
CA GLN A 66 6.70 1.33 5.65
C GLN A 66 5.43 0.61 6.06
N LEU A 67 4.92 0.88 7.25
CA LEU A 67 3.63 0.38 7.71
C LEU A 67 2.66 1.54 7.89
N ASP A 68 1.37 1.25 7.76
CA ASP A 68 0.27 2.14 8.10
C ASP A 68 -0.30 1.75 9.47
N PRO A 69 0.12 2.40 10.57
CA PRO A 69 -0.22 1.99 11.93
C PRO A 69 -1.73 1.94 12.20
N LYS A 70 -2.50 2.86 11.59
CA LYS A 70 -3.95 2.93 11.76
C LYS A 70 -4.68 1.72 11.16
N LEU A 71 -4.10 1.08 10.15
CA LEU A 71 -4.69 -0.08 9.48
C LEU A 71 -4.16 -1.42 10.03
N VAL A 72 -3.19 -1.40 10.93
CA VAL A 72 -2.63 -2.63 11.51
C VAL A 72 -3.70 -3.40 12.26
N GLY A 73 -3.85 -4.67 11.91
CA GLY A 73 -4.85 -5.56 12.47
C GLY A 73 -4.78 -6.95 11.85
N PRO A 74 -5.68 -7.86 12.25
CA PRO A 74 -5.76 -9.17 11.65
C PRO A 74 -6.18 -9.07 10.18
N ILE A 75 -5.58 -9.89 9.33
CA ILE A 75 -5.89 -9.96 7.89
C ILE A 75 -6.58 -11.27 7.58
N ASP A 76 -7.52 -11.26 6.64
CA ASP A 76 -8.10 -12.48 6.10
C ASP A 76 -7.21 -12.98 4.97
N ARG A 77 -6.79 -14.25 5.04
CA ARG A 77 -5.94 -14.92 4.03
C ARG A 77 -6.60 -16.21 3.60
N GLU A 78 -6.72 -16.41 2.30
CA GLU A 78 -7.22 -17.67 1.73
C GLU A 78 -6.15 -18.76 1.88
N ILE A 79 -6.47 -19.82 2.61
CA ILE A 79 -5.63 -21.01 2.77
C ILE A 79 -6.51 -22.21 2.40
N ASP A 80 -6.11 -22.95 1.37
CA ASP A 80 -6.83 -24.14 0.88
C ASP A 80 -8.32 -23.88 0.53
N GLY A 81 -8.65 -22.66 0.10
CA GLY A 81 -10.01 -22.25 -0.28
C GLY A 81 -10.89 -21.80 0.90
N GLU A 82 -10.33 -21.66 2.11
CA GLU A 82 -11.00 -21.11 3.28
C GLU A 82 -10.34 -19.78 3.70
N ASP A 83 -11.17 -18.78 4.01
CA ASP A 83 -10.69 -17.50 4.54
C ASP A 83 -10.32 -17.64 6.01
N VAL A 84 -9.02 -17.68 6.29
CA VAL A 84 -8.47 -17.75 7.64
C VAL A 84 -8.05 -16.37 8.10
N LYS A 85 -8.54 -15.95 9.27
CA LYS A 85 -8.11 -14.71 9.91
C LYS A 85 -6.76 -14.91 10.59
N VAL A 86 -5.72 -14.33 10.00
CA VAL A 86 -4.35 -14.37 10.53
C VAL A 86 -4.17 -13.22 11.52
N PRO A 87 -3.72 -13.50 12.77
CA PRO A 87 -3.53 -12.46 13.78
C PRO A 87 -2.28 -11.62 13.49
N TRP A 88 -2.27 -10.39 14.00
CA TRP A 88 -1.19 -9.43 13.77
C TRP A 88 0.17 -9.94 14.27
N GLU A 89 0.17 -10.71 15.35
CA GLU A 89 1.36 -11.31 15.94
C GLU A 89 2.04 -12.29 14.96
N THR A 90 1.26 -13.06 14.21
CA THR A 90 1.79 -13.94 13.17
C THR A 90 2.32 -13.14 11.98
N ILE A 91 1.59 -12.11 11.55
CA ILE A 91 1.99 -11.28 10.40
C ILE A 91 3.28 -10.51 10.71
N SER A 92 3.39 -9.93 11.91
CA SER A 92 4.61 -9.25 12.35
C SER A 92 5.82 -10.19 12.43
N ALA A 93 5.61 -11.46 12.82
CA ALA A 93 6.67 -12.46 12.74
C ALA A 93 7.06 -12.83 11.29
N GLU A 94 6.09 -12.97 10.38
CA GLU A 94 6.35 -13.19 8.95
C GLU A 94 7.15 -12.04 8.33
N ILE A 95 6.75 -10.79 8.59
CA ILE A 95 7.49 -9.60 8.14
C ILE A 95 8.91 -9.62 8.71
N GLY A 96 9.03 -9.88 10.03
CA GLY A 96 10.31 -9.92 10.72
C GLY A 96 11.27 -10.97 10.16
N ALA A 97 10.76 -12.13 9.73
CA ALA A 97 11.57 -13.17 9.10
C ALA A 97 12.23 -12.69 7.79
N VAL A 98 11.57 -11.80 7.04
CA VAL A 98 12.11 -11.26 5.79
C VAL A 98 13.01 -10.05 6.03
N THR A 99 12.63 -9.16 6.96
CA THR A 99 13.38 -7.94 7.26
C THR A 99 14.56 -8.16 8.21
N GLY A 100 14.62 -9.33 8.87
CA GLY A 100 15.62 -9.64 9.89
C GLY A 100 15.34 -8.99 11.24
N GLN A 101 14.12 -8.52 11.48
CA GLN A 101 13.68 -7.91 12.74
C GLN A 101 12.87 -8.91 13.57
N SER A 102 12.84 -8.75 14.88
CA SER A 102 11.91 -9.49 15.73
C SER A 102 10.48 -8.96 15.59
N ALA A 103 9.48 -9.81 15.84
CA ALA A 103 8.07 -9.40 15.80
C ALA A 103 7.80 -8.28 16.81
N GLU A 104 8.44 -8.34 17.98
CA GLU A 104 8.34 -7.36 19.06
C GLU A 104 8.86 -5.97 18.65
N GLU A 105 9.97 -5.91 17.89
CA GLU A 105 10.49 -4.65 17.35
C GLU A 105 9.49 -4.00 16.39
N ILE A 106 8.87 -4.80 15.52
CA ILE A 106 7.87 -4.33 14.55
C ILE A 106 6.62 -3.81 15.26
N GLN A 107 6.13 -4.56 16.25
CA GLN A 107 4.99 -4.15 17.06
C GLN A 107 5.29 -2.88 17.86
N ALA A 108 6.51 -2.74 18.39
CA ALA A 108 6.94 -1.54 19.10
C ALA A 108 6.98 -0.31 18.19
N ILE A 109 7.41 -0.44 16.93
CA ILE A 109 7.37 0.65 15.94
C ILE A 109 5.94 1.15 15.73
N VAL A 110 5.00 0.23 15.53
CA VAL A 110 3.57 0.57 15.36
C VAL A 110 2.99 1.21 16.62
N ALA A 111 3.28 0.63 17.79
CA ALA A 111 2.81 1.16 19.07
C ALA A 111 3.36 2.56 19.36
N ALA A 112 4.63 2.81 19.05
CA ALA A 112 5.26 4.13 19.20
C ALA A 112 4.61 5.17 18.28
N ALA A 113 4.36 4.81 17.01
CA ALA A 113 3.71 5.69 16.06
C ALA A 113 2.27 6.06 16.48
N LEU A 114 1.50 5.09 16.98
CA LEU A 114 0.13 5.33 17.48
C LEU A 114 0.10 6.10 18.80
N ALA A 115 1.13 5.95 19.64
CA ALA A 115 1.26 6.70 20.89
C ALA A 115 1.58 8.18 20.62
N GLU A 116 2.36 8.48 19.58
CA GLU A 116 2.64 9.85 19.15
C GLU A 116 1.44 10.47 18.43
N ASN A 117 0.83 9.70 17.51
CA ASN A 117 -0.37 10.12 16.79
C ASN A 117 -1.31 8.92 16.55
N PRO A 118 -2.48 8.87 17.22
CA PRO A 118 -3.47 7.80 17.03
C PRO A 118 -3.97 7.66 15.58
N ASP A 119 -3.87 8.71 14.78
CA ASP A 119 -4.26 8.73 13.37
C ASP A 119 -3.07 8.54 12.41
N SER A 120 -1.89 8.15 12.91
CA SER A 120 -0.71 7.95 12.06
C SER A 120 -0.97 6.90 10.98
N ARG A 121 -0.71 7.28 9.73
CA ARG A 121 -0.76 6.43 8.53
C ARG A 121 0.62 6.01 8.04
N TYR A 122 1.67 6.38 8.77
CA TYR A 122 3.06 6.19 8.37
C TYR A 122 3.91 5.78 9.57
N ALA A 123 4.60 4.66 9.44
CA ALA A 123 5.69 4.25 10.31
C ALA A 123 6.78 3.58 9.48
N MET A 124 8.01 4.08 9.60
CA MET A 124 9.17 3.47 8.92
C MET A 124 9.53 2.16 9.61
N LEU A 125 9.52 1.06 8.85
CA LEU A 125 9.85 -0.28 9.35
C LEU A 125 11.35 -0.53 9.27
N THR A 126 11.90 -0.44 8.04
CA THR A 126 13.32 -0.65 7.76
C THR A 126 13.68 -0.03 6.41
N ARG A 127 14.97 0.26 6.24
CA ARG A 127 15.53 0.78 5.00
C ARG A 127 16.55 -0.18 4.42
N GLY A 128 16.74 -0.14 3.11
CA GLY A 128 17.83 -0.89 2.49
C GLY A 128 17.50 -2.35 2.17
N LEU A 129 16.22 -2.68 1.97
CA LEU A 129 15.79 -4.01 1.57
C LEU A 129 16.28 -4.36 0.16
N THR A 130 16.72 -5.59 -0.02
CA THR A 130 17.06 -6.13 -1.33
C THR A 130 15.81 -6.34 -2.18
N THR A 131 15.97 -6.42 -3.50
CA THR A 131 14.86 -6.77 -4.42
C THR A 131 14.21 -8.11 -4.08
N ALA A 132 14.98 -9.07 -3.54
CA ALA A 132 14.45 -10.37 -3.13
C ALA A 132 13.50 -10.22 -1.93
N GLN A 133 13.94 -9.51 -0.88
CA GLN A 133 13.12 -9.22 0.30
C GLN A 133 11.88 -8.40 -0.05
N TYR A 134 12.02 -7.40 -0.93
CA TYR A 134 10.89 -6.62 -1.43
C TYR A 134 9.82 -7.51 -2.08
N ARG A 135 10.22 -8.44 -2.95
CA ARG A 135 9.27 -9.34 -3.63
C ARG A 135 8.58 -10.27 -2.65
N GLU A 136 9.34 -10.82 -1.71
CA GLU A 136 8.80 -11.71 -0.69
C GLU A 136 7.74 -10.99 0.18
N LEU A 137 8.01 -9.74 0.58
CA LEU A 137 7.03 -8.90 1.28
C LEU A 137 5.83 -8.51 0.41
N ALA A 138 6.04 -8.21 -0.87
CA ALA A 138 4.96 -7.87 -1.80
C ALA A 138 4.02 -9.06 -2.05
N ASP A 139 4.56 -10.27 -2.14
CA ASP A 139 3.80 -11.50 -2.37
C ASP A 139 2.91 -11.87 -1.16
N MET A 140 3.25 -11.40 0.05
CA MET A 140 2.41 -11.56 1.24
C MET A 140 1.11 -10.75 1.19
N LYS A 141 1.00 -9.78 0.28
CA LYS A 141 -0.20 -8.94 0.04
C LYS A 141 -0.79 -8.33 1.32
N ILE A 142 0.08 -7.81 2.18
CA ILE A 142 -0.32 -7.20 3.45
C ILE A 142 -0.88 -5.80 3.16
N PRO A 143 -2.15 -5.50 3.51
CA PRO A 143 -2.86 -4.30 3.05
C PRO A 143 -2.33 -2.98 3.64
N TYR A 144 -1.65 -3.06 4.77
CA TYR A 144 -1.08 -1.91 5.48
C TYR A 144 0.46 -1.84 5.36
N LEU A 145 1.06 -2.62 4.46
CA LEU A 145 2.48 -2.57 4.14
C LEU A 145 2.67 -1.78 2.84
N ALA A 146 3.49 -0.73 2.88
CA ALA A 146 3.85 0.09 1.74
C ALA A 146 5.37 0.04 1.52
N MET A 147 5.77 0.04 0.26
CA MET A 147 7.16 -0.08 -0.19
C MET A 147 7.39 0.73 -1.46
#